data_AF-A0A847X166-F1
#
_entry.id   AF-A0A847X166-F1
#
_cell.length_a   1.000
_cell.length_b   1.000
_cell.length_c   1.000
_cell.angle_alpha   90.00
_cell.angle_beta   90.00
_cell.angle_gamma   90.00
#
_symmetry.space_group_name_H-M   'P 1'
#
loop_
_entity.id
_entity.type
_entity.pdbx_description
1 polymer ?
#
loop_
_entity_poly.entity_id
_entity_poly.type
_entity_poly.pdbx_seq_one_letter_code
_entity_poly.pdbx_strand_id
1 'polypeptide(L)' 'MSFRGPAPQPDQLRDIRYLFTDIDDTLTTGGRLLPQTFQALWDLHDAGIAIVPVTGGSAGW' A
#
# COMPACT_ATOMS: atom_id res chain seq x y z
N MET A 1 1.39 -13.37 4.17
CA MET A 1 2.75 -13.13 3.63
C MET A 1 3.56 -12.48 4.73
N SER A 2 4.61 -13.11 5.26
CA SER A 2 5.46 -12.48 6.28
C SER A 2 6.79 -12.13 5.62
N PHE A 3 7.11 -10.84 5.57
CA PHE A 3 8.39 -10.37 5.08
C PHE A 3 9.50 -11.00 5.92
N ARG A 4 10.38 -11.78 5.27
CA ARG A 4 11.55 -12.39 5.92
C ARG A 4 12.78 -11.55 5.60
N GLY A 5 13.01 -10.53 6.43
CA GLY A 5 14.15 -9.64 6.36
C GLY A 5 14.07 -8.56 7.45
N PRO A 6 15.17 -7.85 7.74
CA PRO A 6 15.09 -6.65 8.56
C PRO A 6 14.24 -5.61 7.84
N ALA A 7 13.33 -4.95 8.58
CA ALA A 7 12.60 -3.82 8.03
C ALA A 7 13.59 -2.77 7.48
N PRO A 8 13.29 -2.14 6.33
CA PRO A 8 14.15 -1.11 5.79
C PRO A 8 14.29 0.05 6.78
N GLN A 9 15.50 0.58 6.91
CA GLN A 9 15.73 1.80 7.67
C GLN A 9 15.10 3.00 6.94
N PRO A 10 14.65 4.04 7.65
CA PRO A 10 14.00 5.21 7.03
C PRO A 10 14.81 5.84 5.88
N ASP A 11 16.14 5.89 6.03
CA ASP A 11 17.03 6.44 5.00
C ASP A 11 17.00 5.64 3.69
N GLN A 12 16.69 4.34 3.74
CA GLN A 12 16.57 3.48 2.56
C GLN A 12 15.26 3.72 1.79
N LEU A 13 14.31 4.45 2.37
CA LEU A 13 12.99 4.70 1.79
C LEU A 13 12.88 6.08 1.11
N ARG A 14 13.87 6.96 1.28
CA ARG A 14 13.79 8.39 0.90
C ARG A 14 13.56 8.62 -0.59
N ASP A 15 14.04 7.72 -1.44
CA ASP A 15 13.95 7.85 -2.91
C ASP A 15 12.81 7.02 -3.52
N ILE A 16 11.96 6.40 -2.68
CA ILE A 16 10.82 5.62 -3.17
C ILE A 16 9.78 6.57 -3.77
N ARG A 17 9.37 6.25 -5.00
CA ARG A 17 8.35 7.00 -5.74
C ARG A 17 7.07 6.21 -5.99
N TYR A 18 7.11 4.89 -5.84
CA TYR A 18 6.01 4.00 -6.17
C TYR A 18 5.80 2.95 -5.09
N LEU A 19 4.54 2.74 -4.69
CA LEU A 19 4.12 1.65 -3.83
C LEU A 19 3.22 0.71 -4.63
N PHE A 20 3.68 -0.51 -4.87
CA PHE A 20 2.85 -1.57 -5.44
C PHE A 20 2.20 -2.33 -4.29
N THR A 21 0.88 -2.48 -4.32
CA THR A 21 0.14 -3.09 -3.22
C THR A 21 -1.02 -3.93 -3.73
N ASP A 22 -1.32 -5.03 -3.07
CA ASP A 22 -2.52 -5.82 -3.34
C ASP A 22 -3.76 -5.17 -2.67
N ILE A 23 -4.97 -5.58 -3.04
CA ILE A 23 -6.22 -4.98 -2.53
C ILE A 23 -6.87 -5.87 -1.47
N ASP A 24 -7.22 -7.09 -1.85
CA ASP A 24 -8.09 -7.97 -1.06
C ASP A 24 -7.35 -8.53 0.15
N ASP A 25 -7.83 -8.19 1.35
CA ASP A 25 -7.17 -8.49 2.63
C ASP A 25 -5.70 -7.99 2.73
N THR A 26 -5.32 -7.04 1.87
CA THR A 26 -4.07 -6.26 1.96
C THR A 26 -4.37 -4.79 2.30
N LEU A 27 -5.02 -4.03 1.40
CA LEU A 27 -5.55 -2.70 1.73
C LEU A 27 -6.87 -2.79 2.48
N THR A 28 -7.65 -3.82 2.17
CA THR A 28 -8.92 -4.09 2.84
C THR A 28 -8.73 -5.05 4.01
N THR A 29 -9.70 -5.11 4.92
CA THR A 29 -9.78 -6.14 5.94
C THR A 29 -11.22 -6.62 6.00
N GLY A 30 -11.45 -7.89 5.65
CA GLY A 30 -12.81 -8.41 5.51
C GLY A 30 -13.62 -7.65 4.46
N GLY A 31 -12.96 -7.29 3.35
CA GLY A 31 -13.55 -6.53 2.23
C GLY A 31 -13.85 -5.06 2.53
N ARG A 32 -13.39 -4.50 3.66
CA ARG A 32 -13.59 -3.09 4.00
C ARG A 32 -12.27 -2.34 4.00
N LEU A 33 -12.25 -1.18 3.33
CA LEU A 33 -11.17 -0.22 3.50
C LEU A 33 -11.35 0.49 4.85
N LEU A 34 -10.40 0.29 5.76
CA LEU A 34 -10.47 0.89 7.08
C LEU A 34 -10.07 2.37 7.03
N PRO A 35 -10.61 3.25 7.91
CA PRO A 35 -10.30 4.67 7.91
C PRO A 35 -8.79 4.97 8.02
N GLN A 36 -8.07 4.23 8.86
CA GLN A 36 -6.62 4.40 9.00
C GLN A 36 -5.85 4.00 7.73
N THR A 37 -6.31 2.99 7.00
CA THR A 37 -5.69 2.63 5.72
C THR A 37 -5.93 3.72 4.70
N PHE A 38 -7.16 4.25 4.64
CA PHE A 38 -7.49 5.37 3.76
C PHE A 38 -6.65 6.62 4.08
N GLN A 39 -6.47 6.95 5.35
CA GLN A 39 -5.60 8.05 5.75
C GLN A 39 -4.15 7.82 5.31
N ALA A 40 -3.60 6.61 5.52
CA ALA A 40 -2.25 6.30 5.09
C ALA A 40 -2.04 6.45 3.57
N LEU A 41 -3.07 6.14 2.75
CA LEU A 41 -3.01 6.36 1.31
C LEU A 41 -2.91 7.86 0.96
N TRP A 42 -3.61 8.73 1.71
CA TRP A 42 -3.49 10.18 1.56
C TRP A 42 -2.14 10.71 2.02
N ASP A 43 -1.62 10.22 3.15
CA ASP A 43 -0.30 10.62 3.64
C ASP A 43 0.80 10.27 2.61
N LEU A 44 0.69 9.12 1.95
CA LEU A 44 1.57 8.71 0.87
C LEU A 44 1.39 9.56 -0.40
N HIS A 45 0.14 9.92 -0.74
CA HIS A 45 -0.15 10.83 -1.85
C HIS A 45 0.49 12.20 -1.63
N ASP A 46 0.32 12.79 -0.45
CA ASP A 46 0.88 14.08 -0.06
C ASP A 46 2.42 14.06 -0.02
N ALA A 47 3.00 12.90 0.31
CA ALA A 47 4.43 12.65 0.23
C ALA A 47 4.96 12.44 -1.22
N GLY A 48 4.09 12.46 -2.22
CA GLY A 48 4.46 12.29 -3.63
C GLY A 48 4.72 10.84 -4.06
N ILE A 49 4.25 9.86 -3.28
CA ILE A 49 4.39 8.43 -3.59
C ILE A 49 3.17 7.97 -4.38
N ALA A 50 3.37 7.51 -5.61
CA ALA A 50 2.33 6.97 -6.45
C ALA A 50 1.97 5.54 -6.01
N ILE A 51 0.73 5.32 -5.61
CA ILE A 51 0.23 4.01 -5.20
C ILE A 51 -0.34 3.29 -6.42
N VAL A 52 0.10 2.06 -6.65
CA VAL A 52 -0.31 1.19 -7.75
C VAL A 52 -0.95 -0.08 -7.17
N PRO A 53 -2.28 -0.13 -7.05
CA PRO A 53 -2.97 -1.36 -6.70
C PRO A 53 -2.76 -2.44 -7.77
N VAL A 54 -2.38 -3.64 -7.35
CA VAL A 54 -2.16 -4.82 -8.19
C VAL A 54 -3.06 -5.92 -7.65
N THR A 55 -4.16 -6.20 -8.35
CA THR A 55 -5.12 -7.24 -7.95
C THR A 55 -5.29 -8.29 -9.05
N GLY A 56 -5.66 -9.50 -8.65
CA GLY A 56 -6.16 -10.54 -9.56
C GLY A 56 -7.64 -10.40 -9.90
N GLY A 57 -8.38 -9.50 -9.23
CA GLY A 57 -9.77 -9.18 -9.52
C GLY A 57 -9.92 -8.57 -10.92
N SER A 58 -11.04 -8.87 -11.59
CA SER A 58 -11.33 -8.25 -12.89
C SER A 58 -11.65 -6.75 -12.70
N ALA A 59 -11.37 -5.93 -13.70
CA ALA A 59 -11.57 -4.47 -13.64
C ALA A 59 -13.03 -4.01 -13.45
N GLY A 60 -13.98 -4.93 -13.36
CA GLY A 60 -15.40 -4.65 -13.13
C GLY A 60 -15.87 -4.92 -11.68
N TRP A 61 -14.93 -5.20 -10.77
CA TRP A 61 -15.17 -5.32 -9.33
C TRP A 61 -14.95 -4.01 -8.59
#